data_AF-A0AAX3FK56-F1
#
_entry.id   AF-A0AAX3FK56-F1
#
_cell.length_a   1.000
_cell.length_b   1.000
_cell.length_c   1.000
_cell.angle_alpha   90.00
_cell.angle_beta   90.00
_cell.angle_gamma   90.00
#
_symmetry.space_group_name_H-M   'P 1'
#
loop_
_entity.id
_entity.type
_entity.pdbx_description
1 polymer ?
#
loop_
_entity_poly.entity_id
_entity_poly.type
_entity_poly.pdbx_seq_one_letter_code
_entity_poly.pdbx_strand_id
1 'polypeptide(L)'
;MSTVINKAKQHYISALKTEILLLLSMVGLLIVWKGVDSISFLGGALSSFLPHCVFVYWIFFKKTTKNQSRMGDFYRGEGLKWLITILLVIMCFKLLPSLHIVLFFVGFLMALFLNNVIPFILSKRTH
;
A
#
# COMPACT_ATOMS: atom_id res chain seq x y z
N MET A 1 2.18 6.45 25.79
CA MET A 1 1.56 5.54 24.80
C MET A 1 1.72 4.13 25.30
N SER A 2 0.67 3.31 25.30
CA SER A 2 0.71 1.93 25.80
C SER A 2 1.66 1.06 24.97
N THR A 3 2.40 0.16 25.62
CA THR A 3 3.37 -0.78 25.02
C THR A 3 2.78 -1.58 23.85
N VAL A 4 1.49 -1.92 23.91
CA VAL A 4 0.73 -2.59 22.84
C VAL A 4 0.59 -1.79 21.55
N ILE A 5 0.40 -0.46 21.63
CA ILE A 5 0.28 0.40 20.45
C ILE A 5 1.63 0.51 19.74
N ASN A 6 2.72 0.57 20.51
CA ASN A 6 4.07 0.67 19.95
C ASN A 6 4.50 -0.64 19.26
N LYS A 7 4.13 -1.81 19.82
CA LYS A 7 4.33 -3.11 19.15
C LYS A 7 3.56 -3.19 17.82
N ALA A 8 2.29 -2.82 17.80
CA ALA A 8 1.49 -2.82 16.57
C ALA A 8 2.07 -1.85 15.51
N LYS A 9 2.53 -0.67 15.92
CA LYS A 9 3.20 0.28 15.03
C LYS A 9 4.48 -0.32 14.42
N GLN A 10 5.35 -0.93 15.24
CA GLN A 10 6.58 -1.57 14.74
C GLN A 10 6.30 -2.73 13.79
N HIS A 11 5.21 -3.47 14.04
CA HIS A 11 4.73 -4.54 13.18
C HIS A 11 4.41 -4.04 11.77
N TYR A 12 3.57 -3.02 11.67
CA TYR A 12 3.18 -2.44 10.38
C TYR A 12 4.33 -1.75 9.66
N ILE A 13 5.25 -1.11 10.38
CA ILE A 13 6.47 -0.56 9.77
C ILE A 13 7.33 -1.67 9.17
N SER A 14 7.45 -2.81 9.86
CA SER A 14 8.20 -3.95 9.35
C SER A 14 7.53 -4.55 8.11
N ALA A 15 6.20 -4.66 8.13
CA ALA A 15 5.42 -5.11 6.98
C ALA A 15 5.63 -4.20 5.76
N LEU A 16 5.51 -2.87 5.93
CA LEU A 16 5.72 -1.89 4.85
C LEU A 16 7.15 -1.97 4.28
N LYS A 17 8.17 -2.16 5.14
CA LYS A 17 9.56 -2.34 4.67
C LYS A 17 9.71 -3.60 3.81
N THR A 18 9.12 -4.72 4.25
CA THR A 18 9.14 -5.98 3.48
C THR A 18 8.40 -5.82 2.16
N GLU A 19 7.28 -5.10 2.16
CA GLU A 19 6.50 -4.82 0.95
C GLU A 19 7.29 -4.00 -0.06
N ILE A 20 7.90 -2.89 0.38
CA ILE A 20 8.76 -2.05 -0.46
C ILE A 20 9.88 -2.87 -1.09
N LEU A 21 10.56 -3.71 -0.29
CA LEU A 21 11.65 -4.54 -0.77
C LEU A 21 11.20 -5.51 -1.86
N LEU A 22 10.03 -6.14 -1.68
CA LEU A 22 9.49 -7.11 -2.62
C LEU A 22 9.01 -6.43 -3.91
N LEU A 23 8.32 -5.29 -3.80
CA LEU A 23 7.92 -4.49 -4.96
C LEU A 23 9.13 -3.99 -5.76
N LEU A 24 10.18 -3.51 -5.10
CA LEU A 24 11.44 -3.12 -5.76
C LEU A 24 12.10 -4.29 -6.49
N SER A 25 12.14 -5.47 -5.87
CA SER A 25 12.67 -6.68 -6.50
C SER A 25 11.87 -7.06 -7.75
N MET A 26 10.54 -7.02 -7.69
CA MET A 26 9.68 -7.33 -8.83
C MET A 26 9.83 -6.32 -9.98
N VAL A 27 9.86 -5.03 -9.66
CA VAL A 27 10.11 -3.98 -10.64
C VAL A 27 11.50 -4.16 -11.27
N GLY A 28 12.53 -4.43 -10.47
CA GLY A 28 13.89 -4.66 -10.97
C GLY A 28 13.97 -5.82 -11.95
N LEU A 29 13.31 -6.95 -11.64
CA LEU A 29 13.21 -8.10 -12.56
C LEU A 29 12.47 -7.72 -13.85
N LEU A 30 11.36 -6.99 -13.75
CA LEU A 30 10.58 -6.55 -14.91
C LEU A 30 11.37 -5.60 -15.81
N ILE A 31 12.16 -4.68 -15.24
CA ILE A 31 13.01 -3.77 -16.04
C ILE A 31 13.98 -4.55 -16.92
N VAL A 32 14.59 -5.61 -16.38
CA VAL A 32 15.52 -6.47 -17.13
C VAL A 32 14.79 -7.24 -18.25
N TRP A 33 13.51 -7.59 -18.05
CA TRP A 33 12.76 -8.45 -18.97
C TRP A 33 11.95 -7.69 -20.03
N LYS A 34 11.30 -6.60 -19.65
CA LYS A 34 10.30 -5.86 -20.43
C LYS A 34 10.71 -4.40 -20.70
N GLY A 35 11.79 -3.91 -20.08
CA GLY A 35 12.29 -2.55 -20.29
C GLY A 35 11.25 -1.49 -19.92
N VAL A 36 10.86 -0.67 -20.91
CA VAL A 36 10.02 0.53 -20.75
C VAL A 36 8.61 0.21 -20.24
N ASP A 37 8.04 -0.94 -20.59
CA ASP A 37 6.69 -1.33 -20.15
C ASP A 37 6.59 -1.54 -18.63
N SER A 38 7.71 -1.72 -17.95
CA SER A 38 7.80 -1.86 -16.48
C SER A 38 7.31 -0.63 -15.73
N ILE A 39 7.34 0.55 -16.38
CA ILE A 39 6.80 1.80 -15.83
C ILE A 39 5.30 1.66 -15.58
N SER A 40 4.58 0.95 -16.45
CA SER A 40 3.14 0.71 -16.29
C SER A 40 2.86 -0.14 -15.04
N PHE A 41 3.66 -1.19 -14.83
CA PHE A 41 3.56 -2.03 -13.63
C PHE A 41 3.85 -1.21 -12.36
N LEU A 42 4.89 -0.38 -12.38
CA LEU A 42 5.25 0.47 -11.25
C LEU A 42 4.15 1.50 -10.93
N GLY A 43 3.52 2.08 -11.94
CA GLY A 43 2.37 2.97 -11.76
C GLY A 43 1.19 2.28 -11.05
N GLY A 44 0.91 1.03 -11.43
CA GLY A 44 -0.12 0.22 -10.78
C GLY A 44 0.23 -0.13 -9.34
N ALA A 45 1.45 -0.61 -9.11
CA ALA A 45 1.94 -0.96 -7.78
C ALA A 45 1.90 0.24 -6.83
N LEU A 46 2.37 1.41 -7.27
CA LEU A 46 2.31 2.65 -6.49
C LEU A 46 0.87 3.08 -6.19
N SER A 47 -0.04 2.90 -7.16
CA SER A 47 -1.46 3.24 -6.99
C SER A 47 -2.15 2.44 -5.90
N SER A 48 -1.67 1.22 -5.57
CA SER A 48 -2.16 0.47 -4.40
C SER A 48 -1.34 0.72 -3.13
N PHE A 49 -0.02 0.86 -3.26
CA PHE A 49 0.89 0.96 -2.13
C PHE A 49 0.81 2.31 -1.38
N LEU A 50 0.74 3.42 -2.11
CA LEU A 50 0.66 4.77 -1.51
C LEU A 50 -0.59 4.95 -0.64
N PRO A 51 -1.81 4.60 -1.10
CA PRO A 51 -2.99 4.63 -0.25
C PRO A 51 -2.87 3.76 1.00
N HIS A 52 -2.23 2.59 0.90
CA HIS A 52 -2.00 1.73 2.06
C HIS A 52 -1.05 2.38 3.08
N CYS A 53 0.03 3.03 2.62
CA CYS A 53 0.90 3.81 3.49
C CYS A 53 0.13 4.93 4.23
N VAL A 54 -0.72 5.67 3.51
CA VAL A 54 -1.54 6.72 4.12
C VAL A 54 -2.52 6.14 5.14
N PHE A 55 -3.13 4.99 4.84
CA PHE A 55 -4.02 4.30 5.76
C PHE A 55 -3.32 3.87 7.06
N VAL A 56 -2.15 3.23 6.95
CA VAL A 56 -1.33 2.85 8.11
C VAL A 56 -0.92 4.08 8.92
N TYR A 57 -0.48 5.15 8.24
CA TYR A 57 -0.16 6.40 8.92
C TYR A 57 -1.38 6.99 9.66
N TRP A 58 -2.54 7.04 9.01
CA TRP A 58 -3.77 7.56 9.59
C TRP A 58 -4.22 6.79 10.82
N ILE A 59 -4.13 5.45 10.80
CA ILE A 59 -4.53 4.61 11.94
C ILE A 59 -3.56 4.73 13.12
N PHE A 60 -2.25 4.72 12.88
CA PHE A 60 -1.26 4.63 13.96
C PHE A 60 -0.73 5.97 14.47
N PHE A 61 -0.72 7.01 13.63
CA PHE A 61 -0.12 8.30 13.97
C PHE A 61 -1.15 9.39 14.23
N LYS A 62 -2.35 9.30 13.69
CA LYS A 62 -3.42 10.24 14.04
C LYS A 62 -3.82 9.98 15.49
N LYS A 63 -3.51 10.93 16.39
CA LYS A 63 -4.00 10.91 17.77
C LYS A 63 -5.52 10.87 17.72
N THR A 64 -6.12 9.71 17.98
CA THR A 64 -7.56 9.59 18.20
C THR A 64 -7.89 10.44 19.41
N THR A 65 -8.52 11.59 19.17
CA THR A 65 -9.10 12.41 20.22
C THR A 65 -10.10 11.53 20.97
N LYS A 66 -10.03 11.57 22.30
CA LYS A 66 -10.48 10.60 23.32
C LYS A 66 -11.95 10.12 23.28
N ASN A 67 -12.73 10.37 22.22
CA ASN A 67 -14.19 10.19 22.25
C ASN A 67 -14.85 9.87 20.88
N GLN A 68 -14.15 9.29 19.91
CA GLN A 68 -14.78 8.80 18.67
C GLN A 68 -14.85 7.27 18.63
N SER A 69 -15.98 6.77 18.12
CA SER A 69 -16.21 5.34 17.93
C SER A 69 -15.09 4.74 17.06
N ARG A 70 -14.41 3.71 17.58
CA ARG A 70 -13.32 3.01 16.88
C ARG A 70 -13.71 2.55 15.46
N MET A 71 -14.99 2.29 15.23
CA MET A 71 -15.54 1.88 13.94
C MET A 71 -15.58 3.04 12.93
N GLY A 72 -16.00 4.25 13.33
CA GLY A 72 -16.14 5.38 12.42
C GLY A 72 -14.81 5.88 11.86
N ASP A 73 -13.75 5.84 12.66
CA ASP A 73 -12.40 6.21 12.21
C ASP A 73 -11.79 5.18 11.25
N PHE A 74 -12.13 3.90 11.42
CA PHE A 74 -11.75 2.85 10.49
C PHE A 74 -12.41 3.05 9.12
N TYR A 75 -13.73 3.27 9.08
CA TYR A 75 -14.44 3.56 7.82
C TYR A 75 -13.95 4.83 7.13
N ARG A 76 -13.62 5.89 7.89
CA ARG A 76 -13.01 7.10 7.32
C ARG A 76 -11.62 6.83 6.77
N GLY A 77 -10.82 6.01 7.45
CA GLY A 77 -9.50 5.59 6.97
C GLY A 77 -9.60 4.80 5.67
N GLU A 78 -10.48 3.80 5.61
CA GLU A 78 -10.73 3.01 4.41
C GLU A 78 -11.27 3.88 3.26
N GLY A 79 -12.24 4.76 3.53
CA GLY A 79 -12.76 5.69 2.54
C GLY A 79 -11.68 6.62 1.96
N LEU A 80 -10.80 7.15 2.82
CA LEU A 80 -9.67 7.99 2.39
C LEU A 80 -8.67 7.20 1.53
N LYS A 81 -8.40 5.94 1.88
CA LYS A 81 -7.57 5.03 1.08
C LYS A 81 -8.16 4.86 -0.33
N TRP A 82 -9.45 4.56 -0.43
CA TRP A 82 -10.12 4.42 -1.73
C TRP A 82 -10.08 5.71 -2.56
N LEU A 83 -10.32 6.86 -1.94
CA LEU A 83 -10.28 8.17 -2.62
C LEU A 83 -8.87 8.44 -3.20
N ILE A 84 -7.82 8.25 -2.40
CA ILE A 84 -6.43 8.42 -2.87
C ILE A 84 -6.09 7.43 -3.98
N THR A 85 -6.56 6.19 -3.87
CA THR A 85 -6.38 5.15 -4.90
C THR A 85 -6.97 5.62 -6.24
N ILE A 86 -8.23 6.07 -6.24
CA ILE A 86 -8.92 6.53 -7.45
C ILE A 86 -8.16 7.72 -8.08
N LEU A 87 -7.74 8.69 -7.26
CA LEU A 87 -6.99 9.84 -7.76
C LEU A 87 -5.64 9.44 -8.38
N LEU A 88 -4.92 8.49 -7.76
CA LEU A 88 -3.65 8.00 -8.30
C LEU A 88 -3.85 7.26 -9.62
N VAL A 89 -4.86 6.40 -9.70
CA VAL A 89 -5.18 5.67 -10.93
C VAL A 89 -5.49 6.65 -12.06
N ILE A 90 -6.35 7.65 -11.82
CA ILE A 90 -6.67 8.70 -12.80
C ILE A 90 -5.41 9.46 -13.21
N MET A 91 -4.54 9.80 -12.25
CA MET A 91 -3.27 10.47 -12.50
C MET A 91 -2.36 9.62 -13.40
N CYS A 92 -2.22 8.32 -13.14
CA CYS A 92 -1.43 7.42 -13.98
C CYS A 92 -1.97 7.36 -15.41
N PHE A 93 -3.28 7.24 -15.61
CA PHE A 93 -3.87 7.24 -16.96
C PHE A 93 -3.64 8.56 -17.71
N LYS A 94 -3.55 9.70 -17.00
CA LYS A 94 -3.26 11.00 -17.63
C LYS A 94 -1.78 11.23 -17.91
N LEU A 95 -0.89 10.81 -17.01
CA LEU A 95 0.55 11.10 -17.10
C LEU A 95 1.32 10.09 -17.95
N LEU A 96 0.80 8.88 -18.14
CA LEU A 96 1.46 7.80 -18.87
C LEU A 96 0.79 7.59 -20.24
N PRO A 97 1.26 8.26 -21.30
CA PRO A 97 0.63 8.19 -22.63
C PRO A 97 0.71 6.80 -23.28
N SER A 98 1.71 5.99 -22.90
CA SER A 98 1.90 4.60 -23.37
C SER A 98 1.67 3.59 -22.24
N LEU A 99 0.59 3.75 -21.47
CA LEU A 99 0.29 2.87 -20.34
C LEU A 99 -0.23 1.50 -20.83
N HIS A 100 0.53 0.45 -20.54
CA HIS A 100 0.11 -0.92 -20.80
C HIS A 100 -0.87 -1.38 -19.70
N ILE A 101 -2.17 -1.29 -20.01
CA ILE A 101 -3.28 -1.50 -19.06
C ILE A 101 -3.15 -2.83 -18.28
N VAL A 102 -2.82 -3.93 -18.96
CA VAL A 102 -2.69 -5.25 -18.31
C VAL A 102 -1.57 -5.24 -17.27
N LEU A 103 -0.39 -4.71 -17.60
CA LEU A 103 0.76 -4.65 -16.69
C LEU A 103 0.48 -3.72 -15.51
N PHE A 104 -0.23 -2.62 -15.75
CA PHE A 104 -0.69 -1.71 -14.70
C PHE A 104 -1.58 -2.45 -13.70
N PHE A 105 -2.63 -3.13 -14.15
CA PHE A 105 -3.53 -3.84 -13.23
C PHE A 105 -2.86 -5.04 -12.55
N VAL A 106 -1.92 -5.72 -13.21
CA VAL A 106 -1.11 -6.77 -12.57
C VAL A 106 -0.29 -6.19 -11.42
N GLY A 107 0.41 -5.07 -11.63
CA GLY A 107 1.15 -4.40 -10.57
C GLY A 107 0.25 -3.92 -9.43
N PHE A 108 -0.91 -3.38 -9.77
CA PHE A 108 -1.91 -2.94 -8.80
C PHE A 108 -2.42 -4.10 -7.93
N LEU A 109 -2.87 -5.19 -8.53
CA LEU A 109 -3.40 -6.35 -7.82
C LEU A 109 -2.32 -7.06 -7.00
N MET A 110 -1.10 -7.15 -7.52
CA MET A 110 0.03 -7.74 -6.80
C MET A 110 0.36 -6.93 -5.54
N ALA A 111 0.48 -5.61 -5.66
CA ALA A 111 0.68 -4.75 -4.51
C ALA A 111 -0.50 -4.85 -3.53
N LEU A 112 -1.74 -4.83 -4.01
CA LEU A 112 -2.93 -4.99 -3.17
C LEU A 112 -2.91 -6.30 -2.38
N PHE A 113 -2.50 -7.40 -3.00
CA PHE A 113 -2.35 -8.69 -2.35
C PHE A 113 -1.26 -8.65 -1.27
N LEU A 114 -0.09 -8.09 -1.58
CA LEU A 114 1.03 -7.92 -0.65
C LEU A 114 0.64 -7.10 0.59
N ASN A 115 -0.05 -5.97 0.39
CA ASN A 115 -0.54 -5.09 1.47
C ASN A 115 -1.39 -5.86 2.51
N ASN A 116 -2.08 -6.92 2.10
CA ASN A 116 -2.90 -7.74 3.00
C ASN A 116 -2.14 -8.95 3.58
N VAL A 117 -1.34 -9.62 2.75
CA VAL A 117 -0.68 -10.88 3.10
C VAL A 117 0.52 -10.67 4.02
N ILE A 118 1.33 -9.64 3.79
CA ILE A 118 2.54 -9.38 4.59
C ILE A 118 2.22 -9.13 6.07
N PRO A 119 1.28 -8.21 6.44
CA PRO A 119 0.96 -8.02 7.84
C PRO A 119 0.33 -9.26 8.49
N PHE A 120 -0.39 -10.08 7.73
CA PHE A 120 -0.95 -11.36 8.19
C PHE A 120 0.14 -12.42 8.45
N ILE A 121 1.10 -12.59 7.55
CA ILE A 121 2.22 -13.52 7.72
C ILE A 121 3.10 -13.08 8.90
N LEU A 122 3.41 -11.79 8.99
CA LEU A 122 4.20 -11.29 10.11
C LEU A 122 3.46 -11.51 11.43
N SER A 123 2.13 -11.32 11.50
CA SER A 123 1.40 -11.45 12.78
C SER A 123 1.46 -12.87 13.34
N LYS A 124 1.47 -13.87 12.46
CA LYS A 124 1.58 -15.29 12.82
C LYS A 124 2.97 -15.67 13.35
N ARG A 125 4.01 -14.86 13.08
CA ARG A 125 5.39 -15.13 13.53
C ARG A 125 5.70 -14.55 14.92
N THR A 126 4.88 -13.61 15.38
CA THR A 126 5.06 -12.90 16.66
C THR A 126 4.22 -13.47 17.81
N HIS A 127 3.57 -14.62 17.59
CA HIS A 127 2.67 -15.31 18.51
C HIS A 127 3.12 -16.75 18.74
#